data_AF-A0A0J7Z4D9-F1
#
_entry.id   AF-A0A0J7Z4D9-F1
#
_cell.length_a   1.000
_cell.length_b   1.000
_cell.length_c   1.000
_cell.angle_alpha   90.00
_cell.angle_beta   90.00
_cell.angle_gamma   90.00
#
_symmetry.space_group_name_H-M   'P 1'
#
loop_
_entity.id
_entity.type
_entity.pdbx_description
1 polymer ?
#
loop_
_entity_poly.entity_id
_entity_poly.type
_entity_poly.pdbx_seq_one_letter_code
_entity_poly.pdbx_strand_id
1 'polypeptide(L)'
;MFCDDLAKNLQSGNRSLDVTWSGNAADAAYVYMDTLAKDIAAMKGSFEQLKEQYEIVTDGVWHAAEACGDLLSGMLDLAIVIGITMAAGASTSWTLVGPVIAAGAVAGEVVAMINLWTRMTTLIMEVGTVVSGATAMVEQTAHFSQASMIKFPLPGKGYDHPGA
;
A
#
# COMPACT_ATOMS: atom_id res chain seq x y z
N MET A 1 18.89 2.93 -3.23
CA MET A 1 20.29 2.48 -3.01
C MET A 1 20.70 1.44 -4.05
N PHE A 2 20.05 0.27 -4.12
CA PHE A 2 20.38 -0.78 -5.10
C PHE A 2 20.47 -0.31 -6.57
N CYS A 3 19.44 0.37 -7.09
CA CYS A 3 19.44 0.85 -8.47
C CYS A 3 20.58 1.84 -8.78
N ASP A 4 20.84 2.79 -7.88
CA ASP A 4 21.93 3.75 -8.04
C ASP A 4 23.30 3.06 -8.03
N ASP A 5 23.50 2.11 -7.13
CA ASP A 5 24.77 1.39 -6.98
C ASP A 5 25.04 0.51 -8.20
N LEU A 6 24.01 -0.17 -8.71
CA LEU A 6 24.09 -0.97 -9.93
C LEU A 6 24.37 -0.10 -11.16
N ALA A 7 23.66 1.02 -11.32
CA ALA A 7 23.88 1.96 -12.42
C ALA A 7 25.30 2.54 -12.41
N LYS A 8 25.80 2.95 -11.23
CA LYS A 8 27.17 3.44 -11.07
C LYS A 8 28.21 2.37 -11.38
N ASN A 9 27.98 1.13 -10.95
CA ASN A 9 28.88 0.01 -11.25
C ASN A 9 28.95 -0.24 -12.76
N LEU A 10 27.80 -0.25 -13.43
CA LEU A 10 27.70 -0.42 -14.88
C LEU A 10 28.43 0.70 -15.64
N GLN A 11 28.22 1.97 -15.25
CA GLN A 11 28.93 3.11 -15.83
C GLN A 11 30.45 3.04 -15.62
N SER A 12 30.87 2.63 -14.42
CA SER A 12 32.29 2.46 -14.11
C SER A 12 32.93 1.37 -14.97
N GLY A 13 32.27 0.22 -15.13
CA GLY A 13 32.73 -0.86 -15.99
C GLY A 13 32.78 -0.45 -17.47
N ASN A 14 31.76 0.27 -17.93
CA ASN A 14 31.68 0.77 -19.30
C ASN A 14 32.84 1.75 -19.61
N ARG A 15 33.12 2.69 -18.70
CA ARG A 15 34.27 3.61 -18.82
C ARG A 15 35.62 2.89 -18.78
N SER A 16 35.74 1.78 -18.03
CA SER A 16 36.97 0.99 -18.01
C SER A 16 37.22 0.24 -19.33
N LEU A 17 36.16 -0.25 -19.97
CA LEU A 17 36.24 -0.96 -21.25
C LEU A 17 36.60 0.00 -22.40
N ASP A 18 36.04 1.21 -22.39
CA ASP A 18 36.27 2.27 -23.38
C ASP A 18 37.76 2.63 -23.56
N VAL A 19 38.57 2.49 -22.50
CA VAL A 19 40.02 2.76 -22.53
C VAL A 19 40.79 1.72 -23.37
N THR A 20 40.27 0.50 -23.46
CA THR A 20 41.02 -0.65 -24.02
C THR A 20 40.38 -1.26 -25.26
N TRP A 21 39.10 -1.00 -25.50
CA TRP A 21 38.34 -1.54 -26.61
C TRP A 21 37.82 -0.40 -27.48
N SER A 22 38.23 -0.38 -28.75
CA SER A 22 37.91 0.69 -29.71
C SER A 22 37.33 0.14 -31.01
N GLY A 23 36.59 0.98 -31.74
CA GLY A 23 35.98 0.68 -33.03
C GLY A 23 34.45 0.64 -32.94
N ASN A 24 33.78 0.51 -34.08
CA ASN A 24 32.31 0.62 -34.18
C ASN A 24 31.54 -0.29 -33.20
N ALA A 25 32.07 -1.48 -32.91
CA ALA A 25 31.47 -2.39 -31.94
C ALA A 25 31.58 -1.89 -30.49
N ALA A 26 32.70 -1.26 -30.14
CA ALA A 26 32.92 -0.67 -28.83
C ALA A 26 31.99 0.54 -28.62
N ASP A 27 31.87 1.43 -29.61
CA ASP A 27 30.98 2.60 -29.55
C ASP A 27 29.51 2.19 -29.36
N ALA A 28 29.05 1.17 -30.10
CA ALA A 28 27.69 0.65 -29.97
C ALA A 28 27.44 0.02 -28.60
N ALA A 29 28.40 -0.75 -28.07
CA ALA A 29 28.31 -1.33 -26.74
C ALA A 29 28.32 -0.25 -25.64
N TYR A 30 29.13 0.80 -25.80
CA TYR A 30 29.20 1.91 -24.86
C TYR A 30 27.85 2.60 -24.73
N VAL A 31 27.22 2.97 -25.86
CA VAL A 31 25.90 3.61 -25.89
C VAL A 31 24.83 2.71 -25.26
N TYR A 32 24.86 1.41 -25.56
CA TYR A 32 23.93 0.44 -24.97
C TYR A 32 24.04 0.39 -23.45
N MET A 33 25.26 0.21 -22.91
CA MET A 33 25.49 0.08 -21.47
C MET A 33 25.22 1.39 -20.73
N ASP A 34 25.55 2.55 -21.32
CA ASP A 34 25.22 3.85 -20.74
C ASP A 34 23.70 4.09 -20.69
N THR A 35 22.97 3.68 -21.73
CA THR A 35 21.50 3.74 -21.75
C THR A 35 20.90 2.83 -20.68
N LEU A 36 21.39 1.59 -20.58
CA LEU A 36 20.96 0.63 -19.57
C LEU A 36 21.20 1.16 -18.14
N ALA A 37 22.35 1.78 -17.88
CA ALA A 37 22.63 2.37 -16.57
C ALA A 37 21.65 3.50 -16.22
N LYS A 38 21.30 4.35 -17.20
CA LYS A 38 20.32 5.43 -17.02
C LYS A 38 18.92 4.88 -16.74
N ASP A 39 18.50 3.84 -17.45
CA ASP A 39 17.21 3.19 -17.24
C ASP A 39 17.13 2.54 -15.85
N ILE A 40 18.22 1.89 -15.41
CA ILE A 40 18.32 1.33 -14.05
C ILE A 40 18.22 2.42 -12.98
N ALA A 41 18.90 3.56 -13.17
CA ALA A 41 18.80 4.68 -12.25
C ALA A 41 17.37 5.26 -12.21
N ALA A 42 16.69 5.34 -13.35
CA ALA A 42 15.32 5.82 -13.44
C ALA A 42 14.31 4.92 -12.71
N MET A 43 14.54 3.60 -12.68
CA MET A 43 13.67 2.66 -11.93
C MET A 43 13.63 2.92 -10.43
N LYS A 44 14.65 3.59 -9.86
CA LYS A 44 14.68 3.94 -8.44
C LYS A 44 13.42 4.68 -8.00
N GLY A 45 13.01 5.71 -8.76
CA GLY A 45 11.84 6.53 -8.42
C GLY A 45 10.56 5.69 -8.38
N SER A 46 10.42 4.73 -9.30
CA SER A 46 9.29 3.81 -9.32
C SER A 46 9.25 2.90 -8.08
N PHE A 47 10.41 2.38 -7.64
CA PHE A 47 10.49 1.57 -6.43
C PHE A 47 10.26 2.38 -5.15
N GLU A 48 10.73 3.62 -5.10
CA GLU A 48 10.48 4.52 -3.96
C GLU A 48 9.00 4.88 -3.85
N GLN A 49 8.33 5.18 -4.96
CA GLN A 49 6.88 5.39 -4.99
C GLN A 49 6.12 4.12 -4.57
N LEU A 50 6.50 2.95 -5.08
CA LEU A 50 5.87 1.68 -4.71
C LEU A 50 6.00 1.42 -3.20
N LYS A 51 7.18 1.70 -2.63
CA LYS A 51 7.43 1.60 -1.20
C LYS A 51 6.52 2.54 -0.42
N GLU A 52 6.43 3.81 -0.80
CA GLU A 52 5.57 4.80 -0.13
C GLU A 52 4.11 4.37 -0.15
N GLN A 53 3.59 3.92 -1.29
CA GLN A 53 2.20 3.43 -1.37
C GLN A 53 1.98 2.20 -0.49
N TYR A 54 2.98 1.31 -0.38
CA TYR A 54 2.90 0.14 0.49
C TYR A 54 2.88 0.53 1.99
N GLU A 55 3.70 1.50 2.39
CA GLU A 55 3.72 2.03 3.76
C GLU A 55 2.38 2.67 4.12
N ILE A 56 1.83 3.52 3.23
CA ILE A 56 0.51 4.16 3.42
C ILE A 56 -0.61 3.13 3.64
N VAL A 57 -0.64 2.08 2.81
CA VAL A 57 -1.64 1.01 2.95
C VAL A 57 -1.44 0.25 4.25
N THR A 58 -0.21 -0.07 4.59
CA THR A 58 0.12 -0.82 5.82
C THR A 58 -0.32 -0.05 7.06
N ASP A 59 0.01 1.24 7.16
CA ASP A 59 -0.37 2.09 8.28
C ASP A 59 -1.89 2.28 8.36
N GLY A 60 -2.55 2.50 7.21
CA GLY A 60 -4.00 2.62 7.14
C GLY A 60 -4.73 1.37 7.63
N VAL A 61 -4.30 0.19 7.17
CA VAL A 61 -4.85 -1.11 7.60
C VAL A 61 -4.57 -1.35 9.09
N TRP A 62 -3.35 -1.06 9.56
CA TRP A 62 -2.97 -1.24 10.96
C TRP A 62 -3.87 -0.42 11.90
N HIS A 63 -3.95 0.89 11.66
CA HIS A 63 -4.74 1.78 12.51
C HIS A 63 -6.23 1.46 12.48
N ALA A 64 -6.76 1.05 11.33
CA ALA A 64 -8.16 0.63 11.26
C ALA A 64 -8.41 -0.69 11.99
N ALA A 65 -7.48 -1.64 11.94
CA ALA A 65 -7.59 -2.89 12.70
C ALA A 65 -7.60 -2.62 14.21
N GLU A 66 -6.72 -1.74 14.69
CA GLU A 66 -6.66 -1.31 16.09
C GLU A 66 -7.97 -0.62 16.50
N ALA A 67 -8.45 0.34 15.71
CA ALA A 67 -9.72 1.02 15.96
C ALA A 67 -10.94 0.08 15.90
N CYS A 68 -10.96 -0.90 15.01
CA CYS A 68 -12.02 -1.91 14.97
C CYS A 68 -12.01 -2.78 16.24
N GLY A 69 -10.82 -3.12 16.75
CA GLY A 69 -10.67 -3.81 18.02
C GLY A 69 -11.28 -3.02 19.18
N ASP A 70 -10.92 -1.75 19.30
CA ASP A 70 -11.46 -0.86 20.34
C ASP A 70 -12.98 -0.69 20.27
N LEU A 71 -13.52 -0.51 19.06
CA LEU A 71 -14.96 -0.39 18.85
C LEU A 71 -15.69 -1.68 19.19
N LEU A 72 -15.14 -2.85 18.84
CA LEU A 72 -15.71 -4.14 19.20
C LEU A 72 -15.71 -4.35 20.71
N SER A 73 -14.62 -4.00 21.40
CA SER A 73 -14.55 -4.03 22.86
C SER A 73 -15.63 -3.13 23.49
N GLY A 74 -15.80 -1.90 22.98
CA GLY A 74 -16.87 -1.01 23.44
C GLY A 74 -18.28 -1.58 23.21
N MET A 75 -18.51 -2.31 22.12
CA MET A 75 -19.78 -3.00 21.89
C MET A 75 -19.99 -4.15 22.89
N LEU A 76 -18.96 -4.92 23.23
CA LEU A 76 -19.04 -5.99 24.22
C LEU A 76 -19.35 -5.44 25.61
N ASP A 77 -18.76 -4.31 25.99
CA ASP A 77 -19.07 -3.63 27.25
C ASP A 77 -20.53 -3.20 27.31
N LEU A 78 -21.06 -2.60 26.22
CA LEU A 78 -22.48 -2.26 26.12
C LEU A 78 -23.37 -3.51 26.20
N ALA A 79 -22.98 -4.63 25.60
CA ALA A 79 -23.75 -5.87 25.68
C ALA A 79 -23.83 -6.41 27.10
N ILE A 80 -22.74 -6.31 27.88
CA ILE A 80 -22.72 -6.67 29.30
C ILE A 80 -23.65 -5.76 30.09
N VAL A 81 -23.59 -4.45 29.85
CA VAL A 81 -24.44 -3.46 30.50
C VAL A 81 -25.92 -3.74 30.21
N ILE A 82 -26.29 -4.03 28.95
CA ILE A 82 -27.66 -4.44 28.57
C ILE A 82 -28.11 -5.66 29.37
N GLY A 83 -27.27 -6.70 29.46
CA GLY A 83 -27.59 -7.90 30.22
C GLY A 83 -27.87 -7.61 31.70
N ILE A 84 -27.07 -6.73 32.31
CA ILE A 84 -27.24 -6.29 33.70
C ILE A 84 -28.53 -5.48 33.85
N THR A 85 -28.77 -4.51 32.96
CA THR A 85 -29.97 -3.66 32.96
C THR A 85 -31.25 -4.49 32.83
N MET A 86 -31.24 -5.50 31.95
CA MET A 86 -32.35 -6.45 31.79
C MET A 86 -32.57 -7.30 33.05
N ALA A 87 -31.50 -7.82 33.67
CA ALA A 87 -31.60 -8.59 34.90
C ALA A 87 -32.14 -7.75 36.07
N ALA A 88 -31.69 -6.50 36.18
CA ALA A 88 -32.19 -5.54 37.17
C ALA A 88 -33.68 -5.23 36.95
N GLY A 89 -34.10 -5.00 35.71
CA GLY A 89 -35.51 -4.80 35.35
C GLY A 89 -36.39 -6.00 35.71
N ALA A 90 -35.91 -7.22 35.48
CA ALA A 90 -36.61 -8.44 35.87
C ALA A 90 -36.72 -8.59 37.40
N SER A 91 -35.65 -8.29 38.14
CA SER A 91 -35.63 -8.37 39.61
C SER A 91 -36.56 -7.36 40.30
N THR A 92 -36.80 -6.22 39.65
CA THR A 92 -37.68 -5.14 40.14
C THR A 92 -39.07 -5.18 39.49
N SER A 93 -39.40 -6.24 38.75
CA SER A 93 -40.66 -6.39 38.03
C SER A 93 -41.91 -6.28 38.92
N TRP A 94 -41.80 -6.66 40.19
CA TRP A 94 -42.86 -6.53 41.20
C TRP A 94 -43.27 -5.08 41.49
N THR A 95 -42.43 -4.10 41.13
CA THR A 95 -42.72 -2.67 41.31
C THR A 95 -43.49 -2.04 40.16
N LEU A 96 -43.75 -2.77 39.06
CA LEU A 96 -44.30 -2.31 37.76
C LEU A 96 -43.46 -1.23 37.03
N VAL A 97 -42.75 -0.37 37.75
CA VAL A 97 -41.90 0.71 37.22
C VAL A 97 -40.55 0.18 36.74
N GLY A 98 -40.00 -0.84 37.42
CA GLY A 98 -38.73 -1.48 37.06
C GLY A 98 -38.60 -1.90 35.59
N PRO A 99 -39.57 -2.64 35.02
CA PRO A 99 -39.54 -3.03 33.62
C PRO A 99 -39.55 -1.87 32.62
N VAL A 100 -40.26 -0.78 32.92
CA VAL A 100 -40.37 0.39 32.01
C VAL A 100 -39.05 1.17 31.96
N ILE A 101 -38.45 1.43 33.12
CA ILE A 101 -37.15 2.11 33.20
C ILE A 101 -36.07 1.26 32.51
N ALA A 102 -36.06 -0.05 32.77
CA ALA A 102 -35.11 -0.97 32.13
C ALA A 102 -35.27 -1.01 30.61
N ALA A 103 -36.49 -1.03 30.08
CA ALA A 103 -36.72 -1.00 28.63
C ALA A 103 -36.18 0.29 27.97
N GLY A 104 -36.37 1.45 28.62
CA GLY A 104 -35.83 2.71 28.14
C GLY A 104 -34.29 2.77 28.16
N ALA A 105 -33.67 2.27 29.23
CA ALA A 105 -32.22 2.19 29.35
C ALA A 105 -31.61 1.26 28.30
N VAL A 106 -32.18 0.05 28.12
CA VAL A 106 -31.75 -0.91 27.09
C VAL A 106 -31.88 -0.32 25.69
N ALA A 107 -32.96 0.41 25.39
CA ALA A 107 -33.11 1.06 24.09
C ALA A 107 -31.97 2.07 23.82
N GLY A 108 -31.58 2.85 24.83
CA GLY A 108 -30.44 3.77 24.72
C GLY A 108 -29.11 3.06 24.50
N GLU A 109 -28.85 1.97 25.23
CA GLU A 109 -27.65 1.16 25.11
C GLU A 109 -27.54 0.49 23.73
N VAL A 110 -28.66 0.01 23.17
CA VAL A 110 -28.72 -0.54 21.81
C VAL A 110 -28.43 0.52 20.75
N VAL A 111 -28.95 1.74 20.89
CA VAL A 111 -28.62 2.85 19.98
C VAL A 111 -27.14 3.19 20.03
N ALA A 112 -26.54 3.23 21.22
CA ALA A 112 -25.10 3.44 21.37
C ALA A 112 -24.29 2.34 20.66
N MET A 113 -24.72 1.08 20.77
CA MET A 113 -24.08 -0.05 20.10
C MET A 113 -24.18 0.05 18.57
N ILE A 114 -25.34 0.46 18.03
CA ILE A 114 -25.52 0.73 16.59
C ILE A 114 -24.56 1.82 16.12
N ASN A 115 -24.38 2.89 16.89
CA ASN A 115 -23.44 3.95 16.53
C ASN A 115 -21.99 3.45 16.47
N LEU A 116 -21.57 2.60 17.42
CA LEU A 116 -20.23 1.99 17.37
C LEU A 116 -20.07 1.10 16.14
N TRP A 117 -21.08 0.29 15.83
CA TRP A 117 -21.11 -0.54 14.62
C TRP A 117 -20.99 0.30 13.34
N THR A 118 -21.77 1.38 13.23
CA THR A 118 -21.68 2.30 12.08
C THR A 118 -20.28 2.87 11.93
N ARG A 119 -19.67 3.36 13.02
CA ARG A 119 -18.28 3.86 13.00
C ARG A 119 -17.28 2.82 12.52
N MET A 120 -17.42 1.57 12.97
CA MET A 120 -16.57 0.46 12.53
C MET A 120 -16.72 0.22 11.03
N THR A 121 -17.94 0.18 10.49
CA THR A 121 -18.15 0.01 9.05
C THR A 121 -17.59 1.17 8.24
N THR A 122 -17.69 2.40 8.73
CA THR A 122 -17.08 3.58 8.09
C THR A 122 -15.56 3.45 7.99
N LEU A 123 -14.88 3.06 9.08
CA LEU A 123 -13.43 2.86 9.07
C LEU A 123 -12.99 1.80 8.05
N ILE A 124 -13.73 0.70 7.94
CA ILE A 124 -13.45 -0.35 6.94
C ILE A 124 -13.57 0.20 5.51
N MET A 125 -14.58 1.04 5.24
CA MET A 125 -14.75 1.67 3.92
C MET A 125 -13.65 2.68 3.61
N GLU A 126 -13.21 3.45 4.61
CA GLU A 126 -12.12 4.42 4.47
C GLU A 126 -10.81 3.73 4.08
N VAL A 127 -10.46 2.62 4.74
CA VAL A 127 -9.29 1.81 4.36
C VAL A 127 -9.43 1.25 2.95
N GLY A 128 -10.62 0.78 2.58
CA GLY A 128 -10.87 0.32 1.21
C GLY A 128 -10.56 1.41 0.17
N THR A 129 -10.93 2.66 0.48
CA THR A 129 -10.64 3.83 -0.37
C THR A 129 -9.14 4.11 -0.45
N VAL A 130 -8.42 4.04 0.67
CA VAL A 130 -6.96 4.20 0.71
C VAL A 130 -6.26 3.14 -0.14
N VAL A 131 -6.67 1.88 -0.01
CA VAL A 131 -6.12 0.76 -0.80
C VAL A 131 -6.36 0.98 -2.30
N SER A 132 -7.59 1.33 -2.70
CA SER A 132 -7.89 1.61 -4.10
C SER A 132 -7.09 2.79 -4.66
N GLY A 133 -6.90 3.85 -3.86
CA GLY A 133 -6.06 4.98 -4.23
C GLY A 133 -4.60 4.57 -4.45
N ALA A 134 -4.05 3.79 -3.52
CA ALA A 134 -2.68 3.27 -3.63
C ALA A 134 -2.50 2.38 -4.87
N THR A 135 -3.47 1.51 -5.18
CA THR A 135 -3.42 0.69 -6.40
C THR A 135 -3.43 1.53 -7.67
N ALA A 136 -4.24 2.58 -7.74
CA ALA A 136 -4.28 3.47 -8.90
C ALA A 136 -2.94 4.22 -9.11
N MET A 137 -2.30 4.63 -8.01
CA MET A 137 -0.97 5.26 -8.07
C MET A 137 0.10 4.29 -8.58
N VAL A 138 0.08 3.03 -8.13
CA VAL A 138 1.00 1.99 -8.61
C VAL A 138 0.80 1.70 -10.11
N GLU A 139 -0.45 1.61 -10.57
CA GLU A 139 -0.77 1.44 -11.99
C GLU A 139 -0.23 2.61 -12.82
N GLN A 140 -0.39 3.85 -12.34
CA GLN A 140 0.18 5.03 -13.00
C GLN A 140 1.71 4.92 -13.14
N THR A 141 2.43 4.55 -12.08
CA THR A 141 3.88 4.36 -12.12
C THR A 141 4.28 3.25 -13.09
N ALA A 142 3.50 2.16 -13.17
CA ALA A 142 3.72 1.07 -14.12
C ALA A 142 3.57 1.54 -15.58
N HIS A 143 2.56 2.37 -15.88
CA HIS A 143 2.37 2.93 -17.22
C HIS A 143 3.52 3.86 -17.65
N PHE A 144 4.05 4.69 -16.73
CA PHE A 144 5.24 5.50 -17.00
C PHE A 144 6.48 4.64 -17.28
N SER A 145 6.69 3.57 -16.50
CA SER A 145 7.81 2.66 -16.69
C SER A 145 7.69 1.80 -17.96
N GLN A 146 6.47 1.47 -18.39
CA GLN A 146 6.25 0.71 -19.62
C GLN A 146 6.54 1.56 -20.86
N ALA A 147 6.22 2.85 -20.82
CA ALA A 147 6.56 3.79 -21.90
C ALA A 147 8.09 3.95 -22.09
N SER A 148 8.89 3.81 -21.04
CA SER A 148 10.36 3.84 -21.12
C SER A 148 10.98 2.48 -21.47
N MET A 149 10.45 1.35 -20.95
CA MET A 149 11.03 0.02 -21.16
C MET A 149 10.77 -0.63 -22.53
N ILE A 150 9.77 -0.19 -23.30
CA ILE A 150 9.52 -0.73 -24.66
C ILE A 150 10.65 -0.37 -25.64
N LYS A 151 11.52 0.58 -25.29
CA LYS A 151 12.73 0.92 -26.05
C LYS A 151 14.00 0.37 -25.44
N PHE A 152 14.00 -0.88 -24.96
CA PHE A 152 15.28 -1.55 -24.71
C PHE A 152 16.09 -1.51 -26.01
N PRO A 153 17.26 -0.84 -26.06
CA PRO A 153 18.00 -0.71 -27.30
C PRO A 153 18.49 -2.09 -27.73
N LEU A 154 17.79 -2.71 -28.67
CA LEU A 154 18.32 -3.88 -29.35
C LEU A 154 19.55 -3.41 -30.15
N PRO A 155 20.71 -4.08 -30.06
CA PRO A 155 21.85 -3.74 -30.90
C PRO A 155 21.40 -3.78 -32.36
N GLY A 156 21.28 -2.59 -32.99
CA GLY A 156 20.52 -2.37 -34.22
C GLY A 156 21.08 -3.07 -35.46
N LYS A 157 22.30 -3.60 -35.39
CA LYS A 157 22.88 -4.55 -36.34
C LYS A 157 23.83 -5.51 -35.62
N GLY A 158 23.84 -6.77 -36.07
CA GLY A 158 24.82 -7.77 -35.65
C GLY A 158 26.25 -7.32 -35.96
N TYR A 159 27.20 -7.84 -35.19
CA TYR A 159 28.64 -7.60 -35.35
C TYR A 159 29.08 -7.82 -36.80
N ASP A 160 29.56 -6.76 -37.44
CA ASP A 160 30.19 -6.82 -38.76
C ASP A 160 31.68 -7.07 -38.54
N HIS A 161 32.11 -8.31 -38.78
CA HIS A 161 33.49 -8.70 -38.55
C HIS A 161 34.38 -8.25 -39.72
N PRO A 162 35.66 -7.90 -39.51
CA PRO A 162 36.55 -7.37 -40.57
C PRO A 162 36.98 -8.39 -41.65
N GLY A 163 36.11 -9.32 -42.03
CA GLY A 163 36.37 -10.37 -43.00
C GLY A 163 35.10 -11.04 -43.57
N ALA A 164 33.95 -10.37 -43.50
CA ALA A 164 32.72 -10.73 -44.24
C ALA A 164 32.50 -9.74 -45.38
#